data_AF-A0A9E0PHD8-F1
#
_entry.id   AF-A0A9E0PHD8-F1
#
_cell.length_a   1.000
_cell.length_b   1.000
_cell.length_c   1.000
_cell.angle_alpha   90.00
_cell.angle_beta   90.00
_cell.angle_gamma   90.00
#
_symmetry.space_group_name_H-M   'P 1'
#
loop_
_entity.id
_entity.type
_entity.pdbx_description
1 polymer ?
#
loop_
_entity_poly.entity_id
_entity_poly.type
_entity_poly.pdbx_seq_one_letter_code
_entity_poly.pdbx_strand_id
1 'polypeptide(L)'
;EYEKIPEALSGRRISYVGEQVNLFTGDLKYNLLYALRHDPVAPPTYPSSHLAYYRDRLQESKKAGNSPDDINSDWIDYDAAGCQNEAELDVKVLKLLDEVGFTEDLYQFGLSGYLKEDAKQELKDKILLARAEAKTLLQKDEFADLVEPFEMDRFNDNARLIDNLIFGTFDEKAHRYYYESIHPFVLSTLEAQGLKDLLVQKGIDIVKMLAALFKDLPPGHEHYETYRFMNLDDMPDYENILYLIETEGLENLEYDHLEKLLLLPFQFIPAKHGYGLIDDFLKTSIVKARQYFIQNLPYRYKKDVSFFDHVSVNLNLSIQENILFGKIVFSHFGASEKVRQLIKKAVDRSKLIKDIEKIGLLSFVGVMGSRLNPIQKQKIGIVRALLKNPDIMIVNGATKIFEGKMRDQIEGYIHQEMAGKCIVWALDGREKKSDFDQIIMLEKGVITNEQNSKASKTNAKMKGPK
;
A
#
# COMPACT_ATOMS: atom_id res chain seq x y z
N GLU A 1 24.42 -2.45 -37.87
CA GLU A 1 25.03 -1.55 -36.87
C GLU A 1 24.81 -2.02 -35.43
N TYR A 2 23.62 -2.52 -35.06
CA TYR A 2 23.32 -3.04 -33.71
C TYR A 2 24.30 -4.12 -33.19
N GLU A 3 24.81 -5.01 -34.05
CA GLU A 3 25.80 -6.04 -33.66
C GLU A 3 27.15 -5.48 -33.19
N LYS A 4 27.43 -4.19 -33.46
CA LYS A 4 28.66 -3.50 -33.05
C LYS A 4 28.46 -2.60 -31.83
N ILE A 5 27.22 -2.49 -31.33
CA ILE A 5 26.88 -1.66 -30.18
C ILE A 5 27.05 -2.50 -28.90
N PRO A 6 27.71 -1.98 -27.85
CA PRO A 6 27.80 -2.67 -26.56
C PRO A 6 26.42 -3.07 -26.03
N GLU A 7 26.34 -4.22 -25.37
CA GLU A 7 25.07 -4.73 -24.78
C GLU A 7 24.43 -3.72 -23.83
N ALA A 8 25.24 -2.95 -23.10
CA ALA A 8 24.76 -1.87 -22.24
C ALA A 8 24.00 -0.76 -22.99
N LEU A 9 24.31 -0.52 -24.27
CA LEU A 9 23.66 0.50 -25.11
C LEU A 9 22.47 -0.08 -25.87
N SER A 10 22.58 -1.29 -26.43
CA SER A 10 21.45 -1.96 -27.07
C SER A 10 20.36 -2.28 -26.04
N GLY A 11 20.76 -2.73 -24.86
CA GLY A 11 19.91 -2.94 -23.71
C GLY A 11 19.27 -1.66 -23.17
N ARG A 12 19.67 -0.44 -23.56
CA ARG A 12 18.97 0.82 -23.24
C ARG A 12 17.97 1.23 -24.32
N ARG A 13 18.25 0.90 -25.58
CA ARG A 13 17.41 1.28 -26.74
C ARG A 13 16.31 0.27 -27.05
N ILE A 14 16.42 -0.96 -26.53
CA ILE A 14 15.42 -2.00 -26.72
C ILE A 14 14.67 -2.23 -25.41
N SER A 15 13.34 -2.27 -25.46
CA SER A 15 12.51 -2.72 -24.34
C SER A 15 11.87 -4.07 -24.67
N TYR A 16 11.64 -4.86 -23.63
CA TYR A 16 10.91 -6.13 -23.72
C TYR A 16 9.86 -6.16 -22.62
N VAL A 17 8.64 -6.55 -23.00
CA VAL A 17 7.57 -6.88 -22.05
C VAL A 17 6.96 -8.23 -22.44
N GLY A 18 7.03 -9.17 -21.50
CA GLY A 18 6.51 -10.52 -21.65
C GLY A 18 5.20 -10.75 -20.89
N GLU A 19 4.69 -11.97 -20.98
CA GLU A 19 3.54 -12.47 -20.21
C GLU A 19 3.83 -12.62 -18.70
N GLN A 20 5.11 -12.75 -18.34
CA GLN A 20 5.57 -12.76 -16.95
C GLN A 20 6.36 -11.48 -16.66
N VAL A 21 5.82 -10.63 -15.78
CA VAL A 21 6.50 -9.41 -15.33
C VAL A 21 7.24 -9.67 -14.02
N ASN A 22 8.56 -9.56 -14.08
CA ASN A 22 9.41 -9.57 -12.89
C ASN A 22 9.43 -8.18 -12.25
N LEU A 23 9.15 -8.14 -10.95
CA LEU A 23 9.23 -6.96 -10.09
C LEU A 23 10.22 -7.24 -8.96
N PHE A 24 10.90 -6.20 -8.52
CA PHE A 24 11.81 -6.25 -7.38
C PHE A 24 11.08 -5.89 -6.09
N THR A 25 11.65 -6.32 -4.97
CA THR A 25 11.23 -5.85 -3.64
C THR A 25 11.50 -4.35 -3.52
N GLY A 26 10.47 -3.57 -3.23
CA GLY A 26 10.56 -2.11 -3.15
C GLY A 26 9.19 -1.45 -3.31
N ASP A 27 9.19 -0.16 -3.57
CA ASP A 27 7.97 0.58 -3.92
C ASP A 27 7.65 0.51 -5.43
N LEU A 28 6.48 1.03 -5.78
CA LEU A 28 5.98 1.08 -7.15
C LEU A 28 6.84 1.98 -8.05
N LYS A 29 7.25 3.17 -7.57
CA LYS A 29 8.10 4.11 -8.30
C LYS A 29 9.45 3.48 -8.66
N TYR A 30 10.09 2.79 -7.71
CA TYR A 30 11.32 2.04 -7.95
C TYR A 30 11.15 1.00 -9.06
N ASN A 31 10.08 0.21 -9.01
CA ASN A 31 9.81 -0.81 -10.02
C ASN A 31 9.50 -0.24 -11.40
N LEU A 32 8.93 0.95 -11.49
CA LEU A 32 8.68 1.66 -12.75
C LEU A 32 9.98 2.27 -13.31
N LEU A 33 10.81 2.85 -12.44
CA LEU A 33 11.94 3.69 -12.83
C LEU A 33 13.30 2.98 -12.86
N TYR A 34 13.45 1.77 -12.31
CA TYR A 34 14.78 1.12 -12.29
C TYR A 34 15.37 0.91 -13.69
N ALA A 35 14.52 0.82 -14.71
CA ALA A 35 14.94 0.68 -16.10
C ALA A 35 15.67 1.93 -16.63
N LEU A 36 15.61 3.05 -15.92
CA LEU A 36 16.33 4.31 -16.19
C LEU A 36 17.59 4.47 -15.33
N ARG A 37 17.87 3.52 -14.41
CA ARG A 37 19.03 3.58 -13.51
C ARG A 37 20.27 3.02 -14.17
N HIS A 38 21.04 3.90 -14.81
CA HIS A 38 22.19 3.49 -15.62
C HIS A 38 23.52 4.08 -15.15
N ASP A 39 23.51 5.36 -14.77
CA ASP A 39 24.67 6.13 -14.38
C ASP A 39 24.19 7.24 -13.42
N PRO A 40 24.98 7.67 -12.42
CA PRO A 40 24.55 8.73 -11.53
C PRO A 40 24.55 10.08 -12.26
N VAL A 41 23.41 10.74 -12.30
CA VAL A 41 23.20 12.05 -12.97
C VAL A 41 23.46 13.23 -12.04
N ALA A 42 23.34 13.04 -10.73
CA ALA A 42 23.63 14.07 -9.73
C ALA A 42 24.20 13.45 -8.44
N PRO A 43 25.09 14.16 -7.73
CA PRO A 43 25.67 13.66 -6.49
C PRO A 43 24.62 13.56 -5.37
N PRO A 44 24.84 12.69 -4.37
CA PRO A 44 23.93 12.55 -3.23
C PRO A 44 23.90 13.83 -2.39
N THR A 45 22.75 14.09 -1.77
CA THR A 45 22.65 15.13 -0.73
C THR A 45 22.79 14.48 0.64
N TYR A 46 23.86 14.79 1.35
CA TYR A 46 24.10 14.31 2.71
C TYR A 46 23.97 15.42 3.76
N PRO A 47 23.49 15.10 4.98
CA PRO A 47 23.59 16.01 6.12
C PRO A 47 25.06 16.37 6.40
N SER A 48 25.30 17.56 6.96
CA SER A 48 26.64 18.08 7.23
C SER A 48 27.51 17.11 8.05
N SER A 49 26.90 16.34 8.96
CA SER A 49 27.54 15.34 9.79
C SER A 49 28.16 14.17 9.00
N HIS A 50 27.66 13.88 7.80
CA HIS A 50 28.10 12.74 6.98
C HIS A 50 29.06 13.16 5.85
N LEU A 51 29.26 14.46 5.62
CA LEU A 51 30.09 14.96 4.52
C LEU A 51 31.57 14.61 4.66
N ALA A 52 32.11 14.58 5.90
CA ALA A 52 33.50 14.19 6.13
C ALA A 52 33.73 12.73 5.74
N TYR A 53 32.89 11.83 6.25
CA TYR A 53 32.91 10.41 5.90
C TYR A 53 32.76 10.17 4.40
N TYR A 54 31.82 10.86 3.75
CA TYR A 54 31.62 10.77 2.30
C TYR A 54 32.88 11.16 1.51
N ARG A 55 33.56 12.23 1.91
CA ARG A 55 34.81 12.68 1.26
C ARG A 55 35.94 11.66 1.44
N ASP A 56 36.09 11.11 2.63
CA ASP A 56 37.13 10.11 2.92
C ASP A 56 36.87 8.83 2.14
N ARG A 57 35.62 8.33 2.14
CA ARG A 57 35.18 7.19 1.32
C ARG A 57 35.48 7.42 -0.16
N LEU A 58 35.16 8.60 -0.69
CA LEU A 58 35.39 8.95 -2.09
C LEU A 58 36.89 8.96 -2.44
N GLN A 59 37.73 9.49 -1.55
CA GLN A 59 39.19 9.46 -1.74
C GLN A 59 39.73 8.03 -1.71
N GLU A 60 39.26 7.21 -0.77
CA GLU A 60 39.68 5.83 -0.63
C GLU A 60 39.26 4.98 -1.85
N SER A 61 38.01 5.10 -2.29
CA SER A 61 37.53 4.44 -3.51
C SER A 61 38.41 4.76 -4.71
N LYS A 62 38.78 6.04 -4.90
CA LYS A 62 39.67 6.47 -5.98
C LYS A 62 41.08 5.88 -5.85
N LYS A 63 41.65 5.85 -4.65
CA LYS A 63 42.98 5.28 -4.40
C LYS A 63 43.01 3.76 -4.62
N ALA A 64 41.93 3.07 -4.27
CA ALA A 64 41.78 1.62 -4.44
C ALA A 64 41.42 1.20 -5.88
N GLY A 65 41.14 2.14 -6.79
CA GLY A 65 40.67 1.84 -8.14
C GLY A 65 39.23 1.34 -8.22
N ASN A 66 38.43 1.58 -7.17
CA ASN A 66 37.00 1.26 -7.12
C ASN A 66 36.17 2.36 -7.78
N SER A 67 34.90 2.06 -8.10
CA SER A 67 33.95 3.08 -8.56
C SER A 67 33.80 4.19 -7.50
N PRO A 68 33.87 5.48 -7.89
CA PRO A 68 33.60 6.60 -7.00
C PRO A 68 32.11 6.85 -6.78
N ASP A 69 31.24 6.13 -7.48
CA ASP A 69 29.80 6.39 -7.51
C ASP A 69 29.16 6.13 -6.14
N ASP A 70 28.08 6.86 -5.86
CA ASP A 70 27.32 6.69 -4.62
C ASP A 70 25.98 6.05 -4.91
N ILE A 71 25.61 5.04 -4.14
CA ILE A 71 24.31 4.39 -4.24
C ILE A 71 23.15 5.38 -3.95
N ASN A 72 23.43 6.46 -3.22
CA ASN A 72 22.48 7.51 -2.88
C ASN A 72 22.52 8.70 -3.85
N SER A 73 23.37 8.66 -4.88
CA SER A 73 23.29 9.61 -6.00
C SER A 73 21.90 9.56 -6.63
N ASP A 74 21.54 10.59 -7.40
CA ASP A 74 20.42 10.45 -8.33
C ASP A 74 20.88 9.56 -9.50
N TRP A 75 20.20 8.44 -9.70
CA TRP A 75 20.50 7.46 -10.75
C TRP A 75 19.50 7.54 -11.91
N ILE A 76 18.48 8.39 -11.84
CA ILE A 76 17.40 8.39 -12.82
C ILE A 76 17.82 9.18 -14.06
N ASP A 77 17.94 8.48 -15.20
CA ASP A 77 18.19 9.11 -16.50
C ASP A 77 16.90 9.77 -17.03
N TYR A 78 16.69 11.04 -16.65
CA TYR A 78 15.53 11.83 -17.08
C TYR A 78 15.51 12.04 -18.60
N ASP A 79 16.68 12.29 -19.21
CA ASP A 79 16.82 12.52 -20.65
C ASP A 79 16.41 11.28 -21.46
N ALA A 80 16.80 10.08 -21.01
CA ALA A 80 16.34 8.83 -21.62
C ALA A 80 14.81 8.72 -21.58
N ALA A 81 14.17 9.14 -20.49
CA ALA A 81 12.72 9.22 -20.39
C ALA A 81 12.10 10.42 -21.14
N GLY A 82 12.90 11.29 -21.78
CA GLY A 82 12.45 12.49 -22.46
C GLY A 82 11.88 13.56 -21.52
N CYS A 83 12.42 13.65 -20.30
CA CYS A 83 12.02 14.59 -19.25
C CYS A 83 13.24 15.41 -18.82
N GLN A 84 13.04 16.67 -18.41
CA GLN A 84 14.16 17.52 -17.96
C GLN A 84 14.50 17.36 -16.48
N ASN A 85 13.55 16.84 -15.68
CA ASN A 85 13.67 16.74 -14.23
C ASN A 85 12.65 15.74 -13.65
N GLU A 86 12.75 15.49 -12.34
CA GLU A 86 11.85 14.58 -11.62
C GLU A 86 10.38 14.98 -11.70
N ALA A 87 10.06 16.30 -11.68
CA ALA A 87 8.67 16.74 -11.70
C ALA A 87 8.00 16.42 -13.05
N GLU A 88 8.70 16.60 -14.16
CA GLU A 88 8.23 16.19 -15.49
C GLU A 88 8.10 14.67 -15.61
N LEU A 89 9.06 13.92 -15.03
CA LEU A 89 9.01 12.46 -15.02
C LEU A 89 7.80 11.94 -14.23
N ASP A 90 7.51 12.50 -13.05
CA ASP A 90 6.35 12.13 -12.26
C ASP A 90 5.04 12.35 -13.06
N VAL A 91 4.92 13.48 -13.78
CA VAL A 91 3.76 13.74 -14.65
C VAL A 91 3.66 12.69 -15.76
N LYS A 92 4.78 12.34 -16.40
CA LYS A 92 4.82 11.31 -17.43
C LYS A 92 4.44 9.93 -16.89
N VAL A 93 4.93 9.55 -15.72
CA VAL A 93 4.60 8.30 -15.03
C VAL A 93 3.10 8.21 -14.77
N LEU A 94 2.51 9.26 -14.17
CA LEU A 94 1.08 9.29 -13.86
C LEU A 94 0.23 9.19 -15.13
N LYS A 95 0.61 9.89 -16.20
CA LYS A 95 -0.06 9.79 -17.50
C LYS A 95 -0.01 8.34 -18.05
N LEU A 96 1.17 7.73 -18.05
CA LEU A 96 1.32 6.35 -18.55
C LEU A 96 0.49 5.34 -17.74
N LEU A 97 0.44 5.53 -16.41
CA LEU A 97 -0.39 4.70 -15.53
C LEU A 97 -1.88 4.88 -15.81
N ASP A 98 -2.34 6.10 -16.12
CA ASP A 98 -3.73 6.38 -16.48
C ASP A 98 -4.14 5.69 -17.78
N GLU A 99 -3.28 5.76 -18.80
CA GLU A 99 -3.53 5.18 -20.12
C GLU A 99 -3.63 3.64 -20.10
N VAL A 100 -2.98 2.98 -19.12
CA VAL A 100 -3.15 1.53 -18.88
C VAL A 100 -4.22 1.20 -17.83
N GLY A 101 -4.99 2.20 -17.39
CA GLY A 101 -6.09 2.06 -16.43
C GLY A 101 -5.63 1.71 -15.01
N PHE A 102 -4.46 2.17 -14.57
CA PHE A 102 -3.91 1.94 -13.22
C PHE A 102 -4.34 3.03 -12.22
N THR A 103 -5.02 4.09 -12.65
CA THR A 103 -5.36 5.26 -11.80
C THR A 103 -6.12 4.89 -10.53
N GLU A 104 -7.14 4.03 -10.62
CA GLU A 104 -7.90 3.63 -9.44
C GLU A 104 -7.07 2.74 -8.49
N ASP A 105 -6.22 1.87 -9.03
CA ASP A 105 -5.27 1.06 -8.23
C ASP A 105 -4.29 1.99 -7.48
N LEU A 106 -3.71 2.97 -8.18
CA LEU A 106 -2.79 3.95 -7.63
C LEU A 106 -3.45 4.81 -6.55
N TYR A 107 -4.69 5.25 -6.79
CA TYR A 107 -5.46 6.03 -5.84
C TYR A 107 -5.70 5.26 -4.53
N GLN A 108 -6.05 3.96 -4.61
CA GLN A 108 -6.21 3.13 -3.41
C GLN A 108 -4.91 2.91 -2.66
N PHE A 109 -3.80 2.71 -3.39
CA PHE A 109 -2.48 2.62 -2.79
C PHE A 109 -2.11 3.90 -2.05
N GLY A 110 -2.46 5.06 -2.61
CA GLY A 110 -2.24 6.35 -1.97
C GLY A 110 -3.10 6.56 -0.72
N LEU A 111 -4.38 6.21 -0.77
CA LEU A 111 -5.29 6.29 0.38
C LEU A 111 -4.86 5.39 1.55
N SER A 112 -4.33 4.20 1.23
CA SER A 112 -3.80 3.25 2.21
C SER A 112 -2.38 3.59 2.67
N GLY A 113 -1.74 4.58 2.02
CA GLY A 113 -0.40 5.03 2.35
C GLY A 113 -0.36 5.88 3.62
N TYR A 114 0.85 6.14 4.09
CA TYR A 114 1.14 6.91 5.30
C TYR A 114 1.97 8.15 4.98
N LEU A 115 1.82 9.19 5.80
CA LEU A 115 2.66 10.38 5.70
C LEU A 115 4.03 10.12 6.32
N LYS A 116 5.08 10.64 5.67
CA LYS A 116 6.41 10.72 6.28
C LYS A 116 6.48 11.86 7.30
N GLU A 117 7.40 11.78 8.24
CA GLU A 117 7.62 12.82 9.26
C GLU A 117 7.92 14.20 8.62
N ASP A 118 8.68 14.19 7.52
CA ASP A 118 9.10 15.36 6.75
C ASP A 118 8.05 15.83 5.71
N ALA A 119 6.84 15.28 5.74
CA ALA A 119 5.76 15.70 4.85
C ALA A 119 5.50 17.22 4.97
N LYS A 120 5.41 17.89 3.81
CA LYS A 120 5.18 19.33 3.69
C LYS A 120 3.89 19.75 4.39
N GLN A 121 3.88 20.91 5.04
CA GLN A 121 2.72 21.43 5.75
C GLN A 121 1.50 21.58 4.83
N GLU A 122 1.69 22.04 3.58
CA GLU A 122 0.62 22.16 2.57
C GLU A 122 -0.16 20.85 2.38
N LEU A 123 0.53 19.70 2.37
CA LEU A 123 -0.11 18.39 2.24
C LEU A 123 -0.95 18.06 3.48
N LYS A 124 -0.41 18.34 4.67
CA LYS A 124 -1.13 18.15 5.94
C LYS A 124 -2.40 19.00 5.97
N ASP A 125 -2.30 20.25 5.53
CA ASP A 125 -3.43 21.19 5.48
C ASP A 125 -4.52 20.71 4.50
N LYS A 126 -4.14 20.20 3.32
CA LYS A 126 -5.11 19.60 2.37
C LYS A 126 -5.82 18.37 2.94
N ILE A 127 -5.11 17.54 3.70
CA ILE A 127 -5.73 16.38 4.39
C ILE A 127 -6.72 16.84 5.45
N LEU A 128 -6.39 17.88 6.23
CA LEU A 128 -7.31 18.47 7.20
C LEU A 128 -8.54 19.11 6.53
N LEU A 129 -8.35 19.74 5.37
CA LEU A 129 -9.46 20.26 4.56
C LEU A 129 -10.34 19.11 4.05
N ALA A 130 -9.74 18.03 3.54
CA ALA A 130 -10.47 16.83 3.13
C ALA A 130 -11.25 16.21 4.31
N ARG A 131 -10.68 16.23 5.52
CA ARG A 131 -11.36 15.78 6.75
C ARG A 131 -12.59 16.63 7.06
N ALA A 132 -12.48 17.95 6.95
CA ALA A 132 -13.63 18.85 7.15
C ALA A 132 -14.74 18.62 6.12
N GLU A 133 -14.36 18.38 4.85
CA GLU A 133 -15.31 18.01 3.78
C GLU A 133 -15.97 16.65 4.05
N ALA A 134 -15.20 15.65 4.45
CA ALA A 134 -15.70 14.33 4.80
C ALA A 134 -16.70 14.41 5.98
N LYS A 135 -16.37 15.16 7.03
CA LYS A 135 -17.28 15.42 8.16
C LYS A 135 -18.59 16.06 7.72
N THR A 136 -18.55 17.00 6.78
CA THR A 136 -19.75 17.65 6.22
C THR A 136 -20.58 16.67 5.38
N LEU A 137 -19.93 15.81 4.61
CA LEU A 137 -20.61 14.79 3.80
C LEU A 137 -21.29 13.72 4.67
N LEU A 138 -20.66 13.31 5.78
CA LEU A 138 -21.22 12.33 6.73
C LEU A 138 -22.52 12.80 7.40
N GLN A 139 -22.80 14.11 7.42
CA GLN A 139 -24.05 14.66 7.94
C GLN A 139 -25.25 14.48 6.99
N LYS A 140 -25.02 14.02 5.75
CA LYS A 140 -26.09 13.80 4.77
C LYS A 140 -26.69 12.41 4.95
N ASP A 141 -28.01 12.30 4.78
CA ASP A 141 -28.75 11.03 4.88
C ASP A 141 -28.15 9.88 4.04
N GLU A 142 -27.58 10.17 2.86
CA GLU A 142 -26.94 9.17 2.00
C GLU A 142 -25.73 8.46 2.65
N PHE A 143 -25.09 9.11 3.61
CA PHE A 143 -23.87 8.68 4.31
C PHE A 143 -24.02 8.59 5.83
N ALA A 144 -25.23 8.77 6.36
CA ALA A 144 -25.52 8.65 7.77
C ALA A 144 -25.14 7.25 8.29
N ASP A 145 -24.63 7.19 9.52
CA ASP A 145 -24.31 5.96 10.24
C ASP A 145 -23.29 5.02 9.56
N LEU A 146 -22.57 5.49 8.54
CA LEU A 146 -21.52 4.71 7.87
C LEU A 146 -20.19 4.72 8.63
N VAL A 147 -19.97 5.74 9.46
CA VAL A 147 -18.73 5.99 10.18
C VAL A 147 -19.05 6.36 11.61
N GLU A 148 -18.42 5.68 12.56
CA GLU A 148 -18.40 6.12 13.94
C GLU A 148 -17.19 7.04 14.15
N PRO A 149 -17.38 8.34 14.43
CA PRO A 149 -16.28 9.28 14.59
C PRO A 149 -15.47 9.00 15.86
N PHE A 150 -14.23 9.48 15.90
CA PHE A 150 -13.47 9.55 17.15
C PHE A 150 -13.91 10.77 17.96
N GLU A 151 -14.54 10.53 19.10
CA GLU A 151 -15.02 11.56 20.02
C GLU A 151 -14.44 11.32 21.42
N MET A 152 -13.94 12.39 22.05
CA MET A 152 -13.15 12.30 23.28
C MET A 152 -13.93 11.74 24.48
N ASP A 153 -15.24 11.98 24.52
CA ASP A 153 -16.17 11.59 25.57
C ASP A 153 -16.99 10.33 25.26
N ARG A 154 -16.74 9.70 24.10
CA ARG A 154 -17.48 8.51 23.66
C ARG A 154 -16.56 7.33 23.35
N PHE A 155 -17.05 6.13 23.65
CA PHE A 155 -16.44 4.88 23.19
C PHE A 155 -16.84 4.61 21.73
N ASN A 156 -15.89 4.23 20.89
CA ASN A 156 -16.11 3.84 19.49
C ASN A 156 -16.12 2.32 19.39
N ASP A 157 -17.29 1.74 19.11
CA ASP A 157 -17.49 0.28 19.05
C ASP A 157 -16.81 -0.38 17.84
N ASN A 158 -16.43 0.42 16.85
CA ASN A 158 -15.73 -0.01 15.65
C ASN A 158 -14.20 0.16 15.74
N ALA A 159 -13.69 0.63 16.88
CA ALA A 159 -12.26 0.75 17.16
C ALA A 159 -11.78 -0.28 18.20
N ARG A 160 -10.47 -0.51 18.25
CA ARG A 160 -9.87 -1.41 19.26
C ARG A 160 -10.05 -0.82 20.65
N LEU A 161 -10.13 -1.66 21.68
CA LEU A 161 -10.21 -1.18 23.06
C LEU A 161 -9.00 -0.31 23.44
N ILE A 162 -7.81 -0.66 22.94
CA ILE A 162 -6.61 0.15 23.22
C ILE A 162 -6.67 1.54 22.60
N ASP A 163 -7.13 1.65 21.35
CA ASP A 163 -7.30 2.95 20.67
C ASP A 163 -8.34 3.81 21.42
N ASN A 164 -9.36 3.16 21.98
CA ASN A 164 -10.33 3.81 22.86
C ASN A 164 -9.73 4.24 24.21
N LEU A 165 -8.81 3.47 24.80
CA LEU A 165 -8.19 3.82 26.07
C LEU A 165 -7.22 4.99 25.91
N ILE A 166 -6.37 4.98 24.88
CA ILE A 166 -5.32 6.01 24.71
C ILE A 166 -5.80 7.22 23.90
N PHE A 167 -6.90 7.06 23.15
CA PHE A 167 -7.42 8.04 22.20
C PHE A 167 -6.34 8.52 21.21
N GLY A 168 -5.72 7.55 20.54
CA GLY A 168 -4.59 7.77 19.67
C GLY A 168 -4.04 6.47 19.12
N THR A 169 -2.84 6.54 18.58
CA THR A 169 -2.04 5.42 18.09
C THR A 169 -0.66 5.47 18.72
N PHE A 170 -0.06 4.29 18.92
CA PHE A 170 1.34 4.21 19.32
C PHE A 170 2.27 4.33 18.10
N ASP A 171 3.48 4.86 18.32
CA ASP A 171 4.56 4.78 17.32
C ASP A 171 4.99 3.31 17.09
N GLU A 172 5.74 3.00 16.03
CA GLU A 172 6.10 1.61 15.72
C GLU A 172 6.85 0.88 16.86
N LYS A 173 7.67 1.60 17.63
CA LYS A 173 8.46 1.00 18.72
C LYS A 173 7.56 0.67 19.90
N ALA A 174 6.70 1.61 20.29
CA ALA A 174 5.67 1.46 21.30
C ALA A 174 4.59 0.45 20.86
N HIS A 175 4.32 0.32 19.56
CA HIS A 175 3.38 -0.64 19.02
C HIS A 175 3.87 -2.09 19.16
N ARG A 176 5.19 -2.32 19.05
CA ARG A 176 5.77 -3.67 19.28
C ARG A 176 5.46 -4.20 20.67
N TYR A 177 5.44 -3.32 21.69
CA TYR A 177 4.99 -3.68 23.02
C TYR A 177 3.59 -4.32 22.95
N TYR A 178 2.59 -3.76 22.28
CA TYR A 178 1.26 -4.41 22.24
C TYR A 178 1.18 -5.80 21.61
N TYR A 179 2.19 -6.24 20.86
CA TYR A 179 2.28 -7.61 20.39
C TYR A 179 3.14 -8.51 21.29
N GLU A 180 4.09 -7.94 22.05
CA GLU A 180 5.09 -8.68 22.83
C GLU A 180 4.99 -8.47 24.36
N SER A 181 4.65 -7.27 24.84
CA SER A 181 4.50 -6.88 26.25
C SER A 181 3.73 -5.56 26.46
N ILE A 182 3.00 -5.36 27.56
CA ILE A 182 2.15 -4.16 27.72
C ILE A 182 2.97 -2.88 27.90
N HIS A 183 2.55 -1.79 27.25
CA HIS A 183 3.17 -0.47 27.46
C HIS A 183 3.11 -0.07 28.95
N PRO A 184 4.23 0.25 29.62
CA PRO A 184 4.27 0.43 31.07
C PRO A 184 3.28 1.45 31.61
N PHE A 185 3.08 2.56 30.87
CA PHE A 185 2.14 3.58 31.31
C PHE A 185 0.67 3.19 31.13
N VAL A 186 0.35 2.32 30.17
CA VAL A 186 -1.01 1.76 30.05
C VAL A 186 -1.29 0.85 31.22
N LEU A 187 -0.37 -0.04 31.58
CA LEU A 187 -0.51 -0.87 32.78
C LEU A 187 -0.73 -0.02 34.03
N SER A 188 0.10 1.00 34.25
CA SER A 188 -0.07 1.90 35.41
C SER A 188 -1.40 2.66 35.42
N THR A 189 -1.93 2.98 34.24
CA THR A 189 -3.24 3.62 34.11
C THR A 189 -4.35 2.65 34.48
N LEU A 190 -4.28 1.41 34.02
CA LEU A 190 -5.26 0.39 34.37
C LEU A 190 -5.26 0.10 35.87
N GLU A 191 -4.09 0.02 36.50
CA GLU A 191 -3.97 -0.19 37.94
C GLU A 191 -4.53 0.99 38.73
N ALA A 192 -4.18 2.23 38.34
CA ALA A 192 -4.69 3.44 38.97
C ALA A 192 -6.22 3.60 38.83
N GLN A 193 -6.81 3.03 37.78
CA GLN A 193 -8.25 3.09 37.52
C GLN A 193 -9.01 1.83 37.95
N GLY A 194 -8.32 0.84 38.55
CA GLY A 194 -8.93 -0.42 39.00
C GLY A 194 -9.45 -1.31 37.87
N LEU A 195 -8.85 -1.22 36.68
CA LEU A 195 -9.29 -1.92 35.46
C LEU A 195 -8.43 -3.13 35.09
N LYS A 196 -7.28 -3.33 35.74
CA LYS A 196 -6.37 -4.44 35.40
C LYS A 196 -7.07 -5.79 35.53
N ASP A 197 -7.58 -6.11 36.71
CA ASP A 197 -8.17 -7.43 36.99
C ASP A 197 -9.45 -7.66 36.17
N LEU A 198 -10.23 -6.59 35.95
CA LEU A 198 -11.40 -6.63 35.08
C LEU A 198 -11.01 -6.99 33.64
N LEU A 199 -9.97 -6.38 33.08
CA LEU A 199 -9.51 -6.70 31.73
C LEU A 199 -8.84 -8.08 31.65
N VAL A 200 -8.12 -8.52 32.67
CA VAL A 200 -7.62 -9.91 32.73
C VAL A 200 -8.79 -10.89 32.67
N GLN A 201 -9.86 -10.64 33.42
CA GLN A 201 -11.07 -11.47 33.35
C GLN A 201 -11.70 -11.45 31.95
N LYS A 202 -11.79 -10.28 31.29
CA LYS A 202 -12.25 -10.22 29.89
C LYS A 202 -11.31 -10.97 28.95
N GLY A 203 -10.02 -11.00 29.21
CA GLY A 203 -9.04 -11.82 28.47
C GLY A 203 -9.37 -13.31 28.58
N ILE A 204 -9.64 -13.80 29.79
CA ILE A 204 -10.09 -15.18 30.02
C ILE A 204 -11.39 -15.47 29.27
N ASP A 205 -12.36 -14.56 29.33
CA ASP A 205 -13.65 -14.72 28.64
C ASP A 205 -13.47 -14.78 27.11
N ILE A 206 -12.55 -13.97 26.56
CA ILE A 206 -12.17 -14.02 25.14
C ILE A 206 -11.58 -15.38 24.79
N VAL A 207 -10.61 -15.88 25.56
CA VAL A 207 -10.00 -17.20 25.31
C VAL A 207 -11.06 -18.30 25.32
N LYS A 208 -11.94 -18.31 26.34
CA LYS A 208 -13.04 -19.29 26.43
C LYS A 208 -13.98 -19.21 25.23
N MET A 209 -14.33 -18.01 24.80
CA MET A 209 -15.15 -17.79 23.61
C MET A 209 -14.46 -18.36 22.35
N LEU A 210 -13.17 -18.06 22.16
CA LEU A 210 -12.41 -18.52 20.99
C LEU A 210 -12.22 -20.04 20.99
N ALA A 211 -11.87 -20.63 22.13
CA ALA A 211 -11.76 -22.08 22.28
C ALA A 211 -13.09 -22.78 21.93
N ALA A 212 -14.23 -22.24 22.42
CA ALA A 212 -15.55 -22.76 22.09
C ALA A 212 -15.90 -22.59 20.60
N LEU A 213 -15.53 -21.47 19.98
CA LEU A 213 -15.80 -21.18 18.58
C LEU A 213 -15.01 -22.11 17.64
N PHE A 214 -13.74 -22.38 17.96
CA PHE A 214 -12.83 -23.09 17.06
C PHE A 214 -12.73 -24.60 17.28
N LYS A 215 -13.25 -25.13 18.39
CA LYS A 215 -13.20 -26.55 18.76
C LYS A 215 -13.60 -27.51 17.62
N ASP A 216 -14.59 -27.12 16.82
CA ASP A 216 -15.14 -27.96 15.74
C ASP A 216 -14.89 -27.38 14.33
N LEU A 217 -14.09 -26.31 14.19
CA LEU A 217 -13.86 -25.66 12.91
C LEU A 217 -12.59 -26.18 12.21
N PRO A 218 -12.67 -26.64 10.95
CA PRO A 218 -11.50 -27.10 10.22
C PRO A 218 -10.55 -25.91 9.95
N PRO A 219 -9.21 -26.09 10.00
CA PRO A 219 -8.26 -25.03 9.70
C PRO A 219 -8.57 -24.30 8.38
N GLY A 220 -8.56 -22.97 8.38
CA GLY A 220 -8.86 -22.15 7.19
C GLY A 220 -10.33 -21.81 6.95
N HIS A 221 -11.25 -22.16 7.86
CA HIS A 221 -12.63 -21.66 7.87
C HIS A 221 -12.73 -20.11 7.88
N GLU A 222 -13.76 -19.54 7.25
CA GLU A 222 -13.93 -18.08 7.10
C GLU A 222 -13.96 -17.31 8.42
N HIS A 223 -14.42 -17.95 9.50
CA HIS A 223 -14.42 -17.37 10.85
C HIS A 223 -13.02 -17.00 11.37
N TYR A 224 -11.96 -17.64 10.87
CA TYR A 224 -10.59 -17.30 11.26
C TYR A 224 -10.19 -15.89 10.84
N GLU A 225 -10.69 -15.38 9.70
CA GLU A 225 -10.38 -14.03 9.22
C GLU A 225 -10.90 -12.94 10.17
N THR A 226 -11.99 -13.23 10.89
CA THR A 226 -12.57 -12.30 11.86
C THR A 226 -11.67 -12.10 13.08
N TYR A 227 -11.01 -13.16 13.55
CA TYR A 227 -10.27 -13.20 14.83
C TYR A 227 -8.74 -13.19 14.70
N ARG A 228 -8.21 -12.73 13.56
CA ARG A 228 -6.76 -12.64 13.25
C ARG A 228 -5.91 -11.80 14.23
N PHE A 229 -6.51 -11.18 15.23
CA PHE A 229 -5.76 -10.50 16.28
C PHE A 229 -5.05 -11.48 17.23
N MET A 230 -5.48 -12.74 17.26
CA MET A 230 -4.79 -13.85 17.92
C MET A 230 -4.21 -14.78 16.85
N ASN A 231 -2.97 -15.24 17.03
CA ASN A 231 -2.47 -16.34 16.23
C ASN A 231 -3.02 -17.66 16.79
N LEU A 232 -3.63 -18.47 15.94
CA LEU A 232 -4.27 -19.72 16.38
C LEU A 232 -3.25 -20.75 16.83
N ASP A 233 -2.01 -20.65 16.34
CA ASP A 233 -0.90 -21.48 16.82
C ASP A 233 -0.63 -21.23 18.32
N ASP A 234 -1.10 -20.10 18.88
CA ASP A 234 -0.99 -19.77 20.30
C ASP A 234 -2.15 -20.39 21.12
N MET A 235 -3.18 -20.98 20.50
CA MET A 235 -4.31 -21.58 21.22
C MET A 235 -3.90 -22.63 22.27
N PRO A 236 -2.95 -23.55 21.99
CA PRO A 236 -2.47 -24.50 23.00
C PRO A 236 -1.89 -23.80 24.24
N ASP A 237 -1.18 -22.68 24.06
CA ASP A 237 -0.66 -21.89 25.17
C ASP A 237 -1.82 -21.31 26.00
N TYR A 238 -2.84 -20.76 25.34
CA TYR A 238 -4.01 -20.21 26.03
C TYR A 238 -4.86 -21.27 26.74
N GLU A 239 -4.99 -22.46 26.16
CA GLU A 239 -5.63 -23.62 26.82
C GLU A 239 -4.85 -24.05 28.06
N ASN A 240 -3.52 -24.07 28.00
CA ASN A 240 -2.68 -24.32 29.17
C ASN A 240 -2.87 -23.24 30.25
N ILE A 241 -2.96 -21.96 29.88
CA ILE A 241 -3.25 -20.88 30.83
C ILE A 241 -4.61 -21.09 31.50
N LEU A 242 -5.66 -21.47 30.74
CA LEU A 242 -6.97 -21.78 31.31
C LEU A 242 -6.91 -22.96 32.29
N TYR A 243 -6.18 -24.02 31.94
CA TYR A 243 -5.96 -25.17 32.81
C TYR A 243 -5.29 -24.76 34.13
N LEU A 244 -4.22 -23.96 34.07
CA LEU A 244 -3.52 -23.47 35.26
C LEU A 244 -4.44 -22.61 36.15
N ILE A 245 -5.29 -21.76 35.56
CA ILE A 245 -6.26 -20.97 36.32
C ILE A 245 -7.26 -21.88 37.03
N GLU A 246 -7.72 -22.96 36.39
CA GLU A 246 -8.66 -23.91 36.99
C GLU A 246 -8.02 -24.75 38.11
N THR A 247 -6.74 -25.10 37.99
CA THR A 247 -6.04 -25.95 38.98
C THR A 247 -5.39 -25.19 40.11
N GLU A 248 -4.84 -24.01 39.84
CA GLU A 248 -3.98 -23.26 40.77
C GLU A 248 -4.60 -21.91 41.20
N GLY A 249 -5.63 -21.42 40.50
CA GLY A 249 -6.24 -20.11 40.76
C GLY A 249 -5.54 -18.96 40.04
N LEU A 250 -6.30 -17.90 39.72
CA LEU A 250 -5.81 -16.74 38.96
C LEU A 250 -4.71 -15.96 39.72
N GLU A 251 -4.80 -15.93 41.04
CA GLU A 251 -3.87 -15.24 41.93
C GLU A 251 -2.44 -15.82 41.93
N ASN A 252 -2.29 -17.08 41.51
CA ASN A 252 -1.00 -17.78 41.45
C ASN A 252 -0.41 -17.82 40.04
N LEU A 253 -1.09 -17.23 39.05
CA LEU A 253 -0.67 -17.24 37.67
C LEU A 253 0.58 -16.38 37.47
N GLU A 254 1.55 -16.89 36.71
CA GLU A 254 2.77 -16.15 36.36
C GLU A 254 2.45 -14.84 35.62
N TYR A 255 3.32 -13.84 35.79
CA TYR A 255 3.16 -12.51 35.21
C TYR A 255 3.03 -12.57 33.68
N ASP A 256 3.83 -13.39 33.00
CA ASP A 256 3.82 -13.50 31.54
C ASP A 256 2.47 -14.04 31.00
N HIS A 257 1.84 -14.96 31.74
CA HIS A 257 0.51 -15.46 31.41
C HIS A 257 -0.58 -14.40 31.65
N LEU A 258 -0.48 -13.65 32.76
CA LEU A 258 -1.38 -12.52 33.03
C LEU A 258 -1.27 -11.45 31.95
N GLU A 259 -0.06 -11.16 31.49
CA GLU A 259 0.20 -10.18 30.43
C GLU A 259 -0.41 -10.64 29.10
N LYS A 260 -0.23 -11.91 28.70
CA LYS A 260 -0.89 -12.50 27.53
C LYS A 260 -2.41 -12.33 27.58
N LEU A 261 -3.04 -12.63 28.72
CA LEU A 261 -4.49 -12.47 28.88
C LEU A 261 -4.93 -11.00 28.76
N LEU A 262 -4.14 -10.08 29.33
CA LEU A 262 -4.45 -8.65 29.33
C LEU A 262 -4.27 -7.99 27.95
N LEU A 263 -3.40 -8.53 27.09
CA LEU A 263 -3.22 -8.06 25.70
C LEU A 263 -4.41 -8.38 24.79
N LEU A 264 -5.16 -9.45 25.05
CA LEU A 264 -6.28 -9.86 24.19
C LEU A 264 -7.42 -8.83 24.11
N PRO A 265 -7.95 -8.30 25.24
CA PRO A 265 -8.97 -7.26 25.19
C PRO A 265 -8.54 -6.01 24.42
N PHE A 266 -7.25 -5.65 24.44
CA PHE A 266 -6.74 -4.47 23.76
C PHE A 266 -6.98 -4.49 22.26
N GLN A 267 -6.86 -5.66 21.62
CA GLN A 267 -7.08 -5.81 20.18
C GLN A 267 -8.56 -6.06 19.83
N PHE A 268 -9.43 -6.23 20.83
CA PHE A 268 -10.84 -6.52 20.62
C PHE A 268 -11.58 -5.31 20.05
N ILE A 269 -12.38 -5.53 19.01
CA ILE A 269 -13.26 -4.53 18.39
C ILE A 269 -14.70 -5.02 18.62
N PRO A 270 -15.48 -4.38 19.52
CA PRO A 270 -16.80 -4.87 19.92
C PRO A 270 -17.76 -5.12 18.75
N ALA A 271 -17.85 -4.19 17.79
CA ALA A 271 -18.73 -4.31 16.64
C ALA A 271 -18.30 -5.43 15.65
N LYS A 272 -17.03 -5.85 15.66
CA LYS A 272 -16.49 -6.88 14.76
C LYS A 272 -16.49 -8.27 15.39
N HIS A 273 -16.12 -8.38 16.66
CA HIS A 273 -15.84 -9.66 17.32
C HIS A 273 -17.00 -10.18 18.21
N GLY A 274 -18.07 -9.40 18.38
CA GLY A 274 -19.31 -9.87 19.03
C GLY A 274 -19.69 -9.11 20.31
N TYR A 275 -20.98 -9.16 20.62
CA TYR A 275 -21.62 -8.41 21.72
C TYR A 275 -21.47 -9.12 23.07
N GLY A 276 -21.12 -8.35 24.11
CA GLY A 276 -21.25 -8.78 25.51
C GLY A 276 -19.93 -8.89 26.29
N LEU A 277 -18.79 -9.09 25.62
CA LEU A 277 -17.49 -9.11 26.30
C LEU A 277 -17.07 -7.72 26.77
N ILE A 278 -17.26 -6.69 25.92
CA ILE A 278 -17.05 -5.29 26.29
C ILE A 278 -18.41 -4.64 26.54
N ASP A 279 -18.86 -4.70 27.78
CA ASP A 279 -20.14 -4.14 28.25
C ASP A 279 -20.09 -2.62 28.49
N ASP A 280 -21.24 -1.98 28.67
CA ASP A 280 -21.35 -0.53 28.83
C ASP A 280 -20.63 0.00 30.08
N PHE A 281 -20.52 -0.82 31.13
CA PHE A 281 -19.76 -0.48 32.32
C PHE A 281 -18.27 -0.37 31.99
N LEU A 282 -17.71 -1.36 31.28
CA LEU A 282 -16.33 -1.34 30.83
C LEU A 282 -16.10 -0.20 29.83
N LYS A 283 -16.98 0.01 28.84
CA LYS A 283 -16.88 1.14 27.90
C LYS A 283 -16.78 2.48 28.63
N THR A 284 -17.68 2.72 29.58
CA THR A 284 -17.68 3.95 30.40
C THR A 284 -16.40 4.09 31.22
N SER A 285 -15.90 2.98 31.76
CA SER A 285 -14.68 2.97 32.56
C SER A 285 -13.42 3.22 31.71
N ILE A 286 -13.37 2.69 30.48
CA ILE A 286 -12.30 2.97 29.52
C ILE A 286 -12.29 4.45 29.12
N VAL A 287 -13.44 5.06 28.86
CA VAL A 287 -13.52 6.50 28.55
C VAL A 287 -13.07 7.37 29.74
N LYS A 288 -13.36 6.96 30.98
CA LYS A 288 -12.82 7.63 32.17
C LYS A 288 -11.29 7.47 32.28
N ALA A 289 -10.80 6.24 32.11
CA ALA A 289 -9.37 5.94 32.15
C ALA A 289 -8.59 6.68 31.04
N ARG A 290 -9.20 6.91 29.88
CA ARG A 290 -8.65 7.74 28.80
C ARG A 290 -8.30 9.15 29.26
N GLN A 291 -9.19 9.79 30.00
CA GLN A 291 -8.93 11.14 30.53
C GLN A 291 -7.73 11.12 31.49
N TYR A 292 -7.66 10.11 32.37
CA TYR A 292 -6.52 9.92 33.25
C TYR A 292 -5.22 9.70 32.46
N PHE A 293 -5.23 8.83 31.46
CA PHE A 293 -4.09 8.53 30.60
C PHE A 293 -3.52 9.81 29.97
N ILE A 294 -4.37 10.58 29.30
CA ILE A 294 -3.95 11.79 28.57
C ILE A 294 -3.40 12.85 29.53
N GLN A 295 -4.05 13.06 30.68
CA GLN A 295 -3.64 14.09 31.65
C GLN A 295 -2.35 13.73 32.39
N ASN A 296 -2.11 12.44 32.64
CA ASN A 296 -0.98 11.98 33.46
C ASN A 296 0.17 11.39 32.65
N LEU A 297 0.10 11.39 31.31
CA LEU A 297 1.15 10.83 30.45
C LEU A 297 2.52 11.48 30.74
N PRO A 298 3.48 10.72 31.29
CA PRO A 298 4.80 11.24 31.61
C PRO A 298 5.50 11.77 30.37
N TYR A 299 6.28 12.84 30.54
CA TYR A 299 7.01 13.48 29.44
C TYR A 299 7.84 12.49 28.59
N ARG A 300 8.46 11.48 29.24
CA ARG A 300 9.25 10.44 28.58
C ARG A 300 8.46 9.59 27.57
N TYR A 301 7.15 9.44 27.75
CA TYR A 301 6.27 8.63 26.90
C TYR A 301 5.41 9.48 25.94
N LYS A 302 5.59 10.81 25.92
CA LYS A 302 4.81 11.69 25.04
C LYS A 302 5.07 11.45 23.55
N LYS A 303 6.25 10.94 23.20
CA LYS A 303 6.60 10.65 21.80
C LYS A 303 6.03 9.31 21.33
N ASP A 304 5.77 8.43 22.28
CA ASP A 304 5.28 7.07 22.03
C ASP A 304 3.83 7.08 21.53
N VAL A 305 3.07 8.16 21.80
CA VAL A 305 1.65 8.27 21.47
C VAL A 305 1.39 9.44 20.51
N SER A 306 0.76 9.16 19.39
CA SER A 306 0.14 10.14 18.50
C SER A 306 -1.36 10.19 18.79
N PHE A 307 -1.81 11.22 19.50
CA PHE A 307 -3.22 11.37 19.87
C PHE A 307 -4.12 11.63 18.67
N PHE A 308 -5.39 11.24 18.78
CA PHE A 308 -6.42 11.66 17.84
C PHE A 308 -6.78 13.11 18.12
N ASP A 309 -6.55 13.97 17.13
CA ASP A 309 -6.79 15.40 17.23
C ASP A 309 -7.40 15.91 15.92
N HIS A 310 -8.50 16.65 16.04
CA HIS A 310 -9.23 17.18 14.90
C HIS A 310 -8.43 18.21 14.10
N VAL A 311 -7.47 18.90 14.71
CA VAL A 311 -6.70 19.97 14.04
C VAL A 311 -5.31 19.55 13.57
N SER A 312 -4.91 18.29 13.80
CA SER A 312 -3.63 17.77 13.32
C SER A 312 -3.78 16.42 12.61
N VAL A 313 -2.78 16.08 11.81
CA VAL A 313 -2.68 14.79 11.12
C VAL A 313 -1.91 13.81 12.01
N ASN A 314 -2.38 12.57 12.05
CA ASN A 314 -1.69 11.49 12.75
C ASN A 314 -0.87 10.69 11.73
N LEU A 315 0.45 10.68 11.88
CA LEU A 315 1.37 10.04 10.92
C LEU A 315 1.27 8.52 10.92
N ASN A 316 0.76 7.93 12.02
CA ASN A 316 0.56 6.48 12.16
C ASN A 316 -0.80 6.01 11.62
N LEU A 317 -1.62 6.94 11.10
CA LEU A 317 -2.86 6.62 10.40
C LEU A 317 -2.66 6.72 8.89
N SER A 318 -3.36 5.88 8.14
CA SER A 318 -3.40 6.01 6.68
C SER A 318 -4.00 7.37 6.27
N ILE A 319 -3.78 7.78 5.01
CA ILE A 319 -4.42 8.99 4.46
C ILE A 319 -5.94 8.90 4.57
N GLN A 320 -6.51 7.73 4.25
CA GLN A 320 -7.93 7.47 4.41
C GLN A 320 -8.41 7.66 5.85
N GLU A 321 -7.72 7.09 6.84
CA GLU A 321 -8.11 7.24 8.25
C GLU A 321 -7.96 8.67 8.76
N ASN A 322 -6.94 9.40 8.30
CA ASN A 322 -6.80 10.82 8.59
C ASN A 322 -7.95 11.65 8.01
N ILE A 323 -8.43 11.34 6.79
CA ILE A 323 -9.56 12.03 6.17
C ILE A 323 -10.86 11.67 6.88
N LEU A 324 -11.07 10.39 7.19
CA LEU A 324 -12.31 9.91 7.80
C LEU A 324 -12.46 10.35 9.26
N PHE A 325 -11.36 10.36 10.00
CA PHE A 325 -11.31 10.64 11.44
C PHE A 325 -12.35 9.85 12.24
N GLY A 326 -12.40 8.55 11.98
CA GLY A 326 -13.34 7.60 12.59
C GLY A 326 -13.13 6.21 12.01
N LYS A 327 -13.99 5.27 12.40
CA LYS A 327 -13.98 3.90 11.89
C LYS A 327 -15.25 3.61 11.10
N ILE A 328 -15.09 2.90 9.98
CA ILE A 328 -16.22 2.44 9.16
C ILE A 328 -17.03 1.44 10.00
N VAL A 329 -18.35 1.61 10.00
CA VAL A 329 -19.25 0.77 10.81
C VAL A 329 -19.34 -0.64 10.20
N PHE A 330 -18.97 -1.67 10.98
CA PHE A 330 -18.96 -3.06 10.52
C PHE A 330 -20.36 -3.61 10.24
N SER A 331 -21.38 -3.15 10.97
CA SER A 331 -22.75 -3.66 10.88
C SER A 331 -23.50 -3.19 9.62
N HIS A 332 -22.99 -2.19 8.90
CA HIS A 332 -23.67 -1.63 7.75
C HIS A 332 -23.13 -2.24 6.44
N PHE A 333 -23.95 -3.07 5.78
CA PHE A 333 -23.61 -3.66 4.48
C PHE A 333 -23.34 -2.59 3.43
N GLY A 334 -22.24 -2.73 2.68
CA GLY A 334 -21.85 -1.76 1.65
C GLY A 334 -21.29 -0.43 2.18
N ALA A 335 -21.07 -0.29 3.50
CA ALA A 335 -20.51 0.94 4.07
C ALA A 335 -19.16 1.30 3.46
N SER A 336 -18.26 0.33 3.26
CA SER A 336 -16.94 0.56 2.68
C SER A 336 -17.00 1.21 1.30
N GLU A 337 -17.90 0.76 0.43
CA GLU A 337 -18.03 1.31 -0.92
C GLU A 337 -18.63 2.72 -0.91
N LYS A 338 -19.66 2.97 -0.08
CA LYS A 338 -20.21 4.30 0.10
C LYS A 338 -19.20 5.27 0.72
N VAL A 339 -18.42 4.83 1.71
CA VAL A 339 -17.34 5.62 2.32
C VAL A 339 -16.25 5.94 1.29
N ARG A 340 -15.91 5.00 0.40
CA ARG A 340 -14.98 5.26 -0.71
C ARG A 340 -15.48 6.39 -1.62
N GLN A 341 -16.77 6.39 -1.96
CA GLN A 341 -17.39 7.46 -2.74
C GLN A 341 -17.39 8.81 -2.00
N LEU A 342 -17.65 8.80 -0.69
CA LEU A 342 -17.56 9.98 0.15
C LEU A 342 -16.14 10.56 0.20
N ILE A 343 -15.14 9.70 0.43
CA ILE A 343 -13.73 10.12 0.47
C ILE A 343 -13.33 10.71 -0.87
N LYS A 344 -13.72 10.09 -1.99
CA LYS A 344 -13.47 10.64 -3.33
C LYS A 344 -14.04 12.05 -3.47
N LYS A 345 -15.31 12.27 -3.11
CA LYS A 345 -15.93 13.61 -3.11
C LYS A 345 -15.15 14.61 -2.23
N ALA A 346 -14.67 14.21 -1.05
CA ALA A 346 -13.92 15.07 -0.13
C ALA A 346 -12.51 15.41 -0.65
N VAL A 347 -11.83 14.42 -1.22
CA VAL A 347 -10.51 14.55 -1.86
C VAL A 347 -10.57 15.47 -3.08
N ASP A 348 -11.62 15.34 -3.91
CA ASP A 348 -11.82 16.20 -5.08
C ASP A 348 -11.95 17.67 -4.68
N ARG A 349 -12.77 17.95 -3.64
CA ARG A 349 -13.00 19.32 -3.14
C ARG A 349 -11.78 19.95 -2.48
N SER A 350 -10.95 19.13 -1.84
CA SER A 350 -9.70 19.56 -1.19
C SER A 350 -8.50 19.60 -2.15
N LYS A 351 -8.69 19.23 -3.43
CA LYS A 351 -7.64 19.16 -4.46
C LYS A 351 -6.47 18.24 -4.08
N LEU A 352 -6.78 17.15 -3.38
CA LEU A 352 -5.78 16.22 -2.80
C LEU A 352 -5.46 15.03 -3.72
N ILE A 353 -6.20 14.83 -4.82
CA ILE A 353 -6.06 13.67 -5.73
C ILE A 353 -4.60 13.43 -6.15
N LYS A 354 -3.93 14.45 -6.71
CA LYS A 354 -2.55 14.32 -7.22
C LYS A 354 -1.55 13.98 -6.12
N ASP A 355 -1.78 14.49 -4.92
CA ASP A 355 -0.91 14.20 -3.77
C ASP A 355 -1.10 12.74 -3.33
N ILE A 356 -2.34 12.23 -3.34
CA ILE A 356 -2.64 10.82 -3.08
C ILE A 356 -2.00 9.91 -4.13
N GLU A 357 -2.09 10.25 -5.42
CA GLU A 357 -1.44 9.48 -6.48
C GLU A 357 0.08 9.40 -6.30
N LYS A 358 0.72 10.52 -5.93
CA LYS A 358 2.15 10.55 -5.61
C LYS A 358 2.51 9.69 -4.41
N ILE A 359 1.68 9.68 -3.37
CA ILE A 359 1.84 8.77 -2.23
C ILE A 359 1.69 7.32 -2.69
N GLY A 360 0.74 7.03 -3.59
CA GLY A 360 0.52 5.70 -4.14
C GLY A 360 1.72 5.16 -4.94
N LEU A 361 2.51 6.03 -5.56
CA LEU A 361 3.77 5.64 -6.21
C LEU A 361 4.81 5.14 -5.20
N LEU A 362 4.72 5.52 -3.94
CA LEU A 362 5.62 5.09 -2.87
C LEU A 362 5.13 3.82 -2.15
N SER A 363 4.02 3.24 -2.59
CA SER A 363 3.46 2.05 -1.95
C SER A 363 4.31 0.81 -2.20
N PHE A 364 4.60 0.09 -1.11
CA PHE A 364 5.41 -1.13 -1.14
C PHE A 364 4.69 -2.27 -1.85
N VAL A 365 5.32 -2.84 -2.90
CA VAL A 365 4.70 -3.88 -3.74
C VAL A 365 4.88 -5.29 -3.19
N GLY A 366 5.60 -5.46 -2.08
CA GLY A 366 5.92 -6.77 -1.51
C GLY A 366 7.15 -7.42 -2.15
N VAL A 367 7.56 -8.56 -1.59
CA VAL A 367 8.66 -9.36 -2.13
C VAL A 367 8.28 -9.86 -3.51
N MET A 368 9.07 -9.52 -4.54
CA MET A 368 8.80 -9.86 -5.95
C MET A 368 7.38 -9.46 -6.42
N GLY A 369 6.85 -8.35 -5.89
CA GLY A 369 5.50 -7.88 -6.21
C GLY A 369 4.38 -8.74 -5.61
N SER A 370 4.60 -9.46 -4.51
CA SER A 370 3.61 -10.36 -3.91
C SER A 370 2.28 -9.71 -3.50
N ARG A 371 2.24 -8.38 -3.35
CA ARG A 371 1.01 -7.63 -3.01
C ARG A 371 0.22 -7.17 -4.23
N LEU A 372 0.69 -7.47 -5.44
CA LEU A 372 0.05 -7.06 -6.69
C LEU A 372 -0.60 -8.25 -7.37
N ASN A 373 -1.82 -8.04 -7.87
CA ASN A 373 -2.47 -9.04 -8.70
C ASN A 373 -1.78 -9.12 -10.10
N PRO A 374 -1.98 -10.21 -10.86
CA PRO A 374 -1.34 -10.39 -12.16
C PRO A 374 -1.58 -9.23 -13.16
N ILE A 375 -2.80 -8.67 -13.19
CA ILE A 375 -3.17 -7.56 -14.06
C ILE A 375 -2.37 -6.30 -13.70
N GLN A 376 -2.24 -5.99 -12.40
CA GLN A 376 -1.45 -4.87 -11.91
C GLN A 376 0.03 -5.02 -12.27
N LYS A 377 0.62 -6.21 -12.07
CA LYS A 377 2.00 -6.50 -12.49
C LYS A 377 2.18 -6.26 -13.99
N GLN A 378 1.23 -6.70 -14.80
CA GLN A 378 1.29 -6.55 -16.24
C GLN A 378 1.25 -5.07 -16.68
N LYS A 379 0.33 -4.28 -16.12
CA LYS A 379 0.27 -2.83 -16.34
C LYS A 379 1.60 -2.15 -16.00
N ILE A 380 2.19 -2.47 -14.85
CA ILE A 380 3.49 -1.94 -14.42
C ILE A 380 4.60 -2.32 -15.41
N GLY A 381 4.63 -3.57 -15.87
CA GLY A 381 5.61 -4.03 -16.85
C GLY A 381 5.52 -3.29 -18.18
N ILE A 382 4.31 -3.00 -18.66
CA ILE A 382 4.06 -2.21 -19.88
C ILE A 382 4.51 -0.76 -19.69
N VAL A 383 4.08 -0.10 -18.60
CA VAL A 383 4.49 1.29 -18.32
C VAL A 383 6.01 1.40 -18.20
N ARG A 384 6.65 0.46 -17.49
CA ARG A 384 8.11 0.41 -17.38
C ARG A 384 8.81 0.28 -18.74
N ALA A 385 8.28 -0.54 -19.64
CA ALA A 385 8.84 -0.71 -20.98
C ALA A 385 8.73 0.59 -21.81
N LEU A 386 7.61 1.29 -21.69
CA LEU A 386 7.37 2.58 -22.37
C LEU A 386 8.19 3.73 -21.76
N LEU A 387 8.37 3.75 -20.44
CA LEU A 387 9.14 4.79 -19.73
C LEU A 387 10.59 4.90 -20.21
N LYS A 388 11.16 3.76 -20.61
CA LYS A 388 12.50 3.68 -21.20
C LYS A 388 12.63 4.39 -22.55
N ASN A 389 11.51 4.82 -23.14
CA ASN A 389 11.44 5.49 -24.43
C ASN A 389 12.18 4.74 -25.56
N PRO A 390 11.97 3.41 -25.68
CA PRO A 390 12.81 2.54 -26.53
C PRO A 390 12.69 2.88 -28.02
N ASP A 391 13.75 2.62 -28.80
CA ASP A 391 13.74 2.64 -30.27
C ASP A 391 13.03 1.39 -30.83
N ILE A 392 13.14 0.26 -30.13
CA ILE A 392 12.51 -1.01 -30.46
C ILE A 392 11.81 -1.56 -29.22
N MET A 393 10.50 -1.83 -29.32
CA MET A 393 9.72 -2.48 -28.27
C MET A 393 9.31 -3.88 -28.71
N ILE A 394 9.67 -4.87 -27.89
CA ILE A 394 9.27 -6.26 -28.10
C ILE A 394 8.12 -6.57 -27.14
N VAL A 395 6.97 -6.93 -27.70
CA VAL A 395 5.76 -7.27 -26.96
C VAL A 395 5.48 -8.76 -27.15
N ASN A 396 5.59 -9.54 -26.08
CA ASN A 396 5.41 -10.99 -26.12
C ASN A 396 4.34 -11.46 -25.13
N GLY A 397 3.10 -11.54 -25.60
CA GLY A 397 1.97 -11.96 -24.77
C GLY A 397 1.62 -10.98 -23.63
N ALA A 398 2.17 -9.78 -23.65
CA ALA A 398 2.00 -8.80 -22.57
C ALA A 398 0.57 -8.29 -22.42
N THR A 399 -0.25 -8.38 -23.48
CA THR A 399 -1.63 -7.91 -23.45
C THR A 399 -2.65 -9.04 -23.29
N LYS A 400 -2.18 -10.29 -23.18
CA LYS A 400 -3.03 -11.49 -23.18
C LYS A 400 -4.03 -11.55 -22.04
N ILE A 401 -3.64 -11.03 -20.88
CA ILE A 401 -4.42 -11.04 -19.64
C ILE A 401 -5.53 -10.00 -19.63
N PHE A 402 -5.48 -9.00 -20.54
CA PHE A 402 -6.51 -7.97 -20.64
C PHE A 402 -7.59 -8.40 -21.64
N GLU A 403 -8.83 -7.99 -21.36
CA GLU A 403 -9.99 -8.34 -22.16
C GLU A 403 -10.75 -7.09 -22.66
N GLY A 404 -11.43 -7.25 -23.79
CA GLY A 404 -12.32 -6.24 -24.36
C GLY A 404 -11.69 -4.85 -24.52
N LYS A 405 -12.42 -3.82 -24.08
CA LYS A 405 -12.05 -2.40 -24.24
C LYS A 405 -10.69 -2.06 -23.62
N MET A 406 -10.35 -2.69 -22.51
CA MET A 406 -9.10 -2.41 -21.81
C MET A 406 -7.89 -2.87 -22.63
N ARG A 407 -8.01 -4.02 -23.30
CA ARG A 407 -6.97 -4.49 -24.22
C ARG A 407 -6.83 -3.53 -25.41
N ASP A 408 -7.94 -3.21 -26.08
CA ASP A 408 -7.94 -2.27 -27.22
C ASP A 408 -7.28 -0.93 -26.86
N GLN A 409 -7.58 -0.41 -25.66
CA GLN A 409 -6.98 0.83 -25.14
C GLN A 409 -5.46 0.69 -24.96
N ILE A 410 -5.00 -0.34 -24.26
CA ILE A 410 -3.57 -0.56 -24.01
C ILE A 410 -2.81 -0.79 -25.32
N GLU A 411 -3.34 -1.60 -26.23
CA GLU A 411 -2.70 -1.86 -27.52
C GLU A 411 -2.62 -0.59 -28.38
N GLY A 412 -3.73 0.15 -28.49
CA GLY A 412 -3.75 1.43 -29.19
C GLY A 412 -2.76 2.45 -28.60
N TYR A 413 -2.66 2.48 -27.28
CA TYR A 413 -1.72 3.36 -26.59
C TYR A 413 -0.26 2.99 -26.82
N ILE A 414 0.09 1.69 -26.80
CA ILE A 414 1.43 1.21 -27.16
C ILE A 414 1.78 1.64 -28.59
N HIS A 415 0.86 1.48 -29.54
CA HIS A 415 1.07 1.93 -30.93
C HIS A 415 1.29 3.44 -31.03
N GLN A 416 0.57 4.24 -30.23
CA GLN A 416 0.73 5.69 -30.21
C GLN A 416 2.08 6.13 -29.63
N GLU A 417 2.48 5.58 -28.49
CA GLU A 417 3.76 5.93 -27.83
C GLU A 417 4.98 5.46 -28.64
N MET A 418 4.83 4.40 -29.44
CA MET A 418 5.86 3.90 -30.34
C MET A 418 5.74 4.44 -31.77
N ALA A 419 4.95 5.49 -32.00
CA ALA A 419 4.83 6.12 -33.31
C ALA A 419 6.21 6.61 -33.81
N GLY A 420 6.56 6.23 -35.04
CA GLY A 420 7.88 6.53 -35.63
C GLY A 420 9.01 5.60 -35.14
N LYS A 421 8.69 4.58 -34.34
CA LYS A 421 9.64 3.60 -33.80
C LYS A 421 9.26 2.18 -34.21
N CYS A 422 10.07 1.20 -33.82
CA CYS A 422 9.82 -0.20 -34.17
C CYS A 422 9.07 -0.94 -33.05
N ILE A 423 7.98 -1.62 -33.41
CA ILE A 423 7.34 -2.62 -32.53
C ILE A 423 7.51 -3.99 -33.16
N VAL A 424 7.99 -4.95 -32.38
CA VAL A 424 7.98 -6.37 -32.71
C VAL A 424 7.00 -7.06 -31.76
N TRP A 425 5.89 -7.56 -32.29
CA TRP A 425 4.81 -8.12 -31.49
C TRP A 425 4.59 -9.60 -31.80
N ALA A 426 4.70 -10.46 -30.78
CA ALA A 426 4.32 -11.86 -30.90
C ALA A 426 2.79 -11.98 -30.76
N LEU A 427 2.12 -12.07 -31.91
CA LEU A 427 0.65 -12.09 -31.99
C LEU A 427 0.08 -13.41 -31.44
N ASP A 428 -1.03 -13.32 -30.71
CA ASP A 428 -1.80 -14.46 -30.23
C ASP A 428 -3.08 -14.72 -31.06
N GLY A 429 -3.33 -13.89 -32.07
CA GLY A 429 -4.45 -14.01 -33.00
C GLY A 429 -5.68 -13.19 -32.61
N ARG A 430 -5.66 -12.51 -31.46
CA ARG A 430 -6.71 -11.57 -31.03
C ARG A 430 -6.40 -10.13 -31.44
N GLU A 431 -5.15 -9.82 -31.77
CA GLU A 431 -4.75 -8.50 -32.25
C GLU A 431 -5.27 -8.23 -33.67
N LYS A 432 -5.51 -6.96 -33.97
CA LYS A 432 -5.91 -6.52 -35.31
C LYS A 432 -4.70 -6.53 -36.23
N LYS A 433 -4.64 -7.52 -37.13
CA LYS A 433 -3.60 -7.64 -38.17
C LYS A 433 -3.40 -6.37 -39.01
N SER A 434 -4.42 -5.51 -39.11
CA SER A 434 -4.36 -4.22 -39.80
C SER A 434 -3.41 -3.21 -39.17
N ASP A 435 -3.07 -3.40 -37.89
CA ASP A 435 -2.31 -2.42 -37.09
C ASP A 435 -0.79 -2.63 -37.26
N PHE A 436 -0.39 -3.68 -37.98
CA PHE A 436 0.99 -4.03 -38.25
C PHE A 436 1.32 -3.82 -39.72
N ASP A 437 2.50 -3.24 -39.99
CA ASP A 437 3.01 -3.04 -41.35
C ASP A 437 3.37 -4.36 -42.04
N GLN A 438 3.89 -5.31 -41.25
CA GLN A 438 4.34 -6.62 -41.70
C GLN A 438 3.90 -7.71 -40.71
N ILE A 439 3.57 -8.88 -41.24
CA ILE A 439 3.24 -10.07 -40.46
C ILE A 439 4.10 -11.21 -40.96
N ILE A 440 4.89 -11.80 -40.06
CA ILE A 440 5.81 -12.90 -40.34
C ILE A 440 5.30 -14.14 -39.62
N MET A 441 5.11 -15.23 -40.36
CA MET A 441 4.77 -16.55 -39.78
C MET A 441 6.03 -17.39 -39.66
N LEU A 442 6.26 -17.91 -38.45
CA LEU A 442 7.36 -18.80 -38.11
C LEU A 442 6.81 -20.20 -37.82
N GLU A 443 7.27 -21.21 -38.56
CA GLU A 443 6.98 -22.61 -38.27
C GLU A 443 8.29 -23.37 -38.09
N LYS A 444 8.44 -24.06 -36.96
CA LYS A 444 9.64 -24.86 -36.63
C LYS A 444 10.97 -24.11 -36.80
N GLY A 445 10.97 -22.81 -36.47
CA GLY A 445 12.16 -21.95 -36.57
C GLY A 445 12.45 -21.42 -37.98
N VAL A 446 11.56 -21.66 -38.95
CA VAL A 446 11.69 -21.19 -40.33
C VAL A 446 10.57 -20.20 -40.64
N ILE A 447 10.88 -19.11 -41.35
CA ILE A 447 9.88 -18.19 -41.87
C ILE A 447 9.13 -18.87 -43.01
N THR A 448 7.82 -19.09 -42.85
CA THR A 448 6.98 -19.75 -43.85
C THR A 448 6.14 -18.78 -44.67
N ASN A 449 5.86 -17.59 -44.14
CA ASN A 449 5.07 -16.58 -44.84
C ASN A 449 5.40 -15.16 -44.35
N GLU A 450 5.43 -14.21 -45.27
CA GLU A 450 5.59 -12.78 -45.00
C GLU A 450 4.46 -12.01 -45.71
N GLN A 451 3.62 -11.31 -44.94
CA GLN A 451 2.53 -10.50 -45.47
C GLN A 451 2.78 -9.02 -45.18
N ASN A 452 2.83 -8.20 -46.24
CA ASN A 452 2.90 -6.74 -46.12
C ASN A 452 1.48 -6.15 -46.15
N SER A 453 1.00 -5.60 -45.03
CA SER A 453 -0.37 -5.07 -44.91
C SER A 453 -0.62 -3.86 -45.82
N LYS A 454 0.42 -3.05 -46.08
CA LYS A 454 0.38 -1.87 -46.96
C LYS A 454 0.38 -2.20 -48.46
N ALA A 455 0.71 -3.44 -48.88
CA ALA A 455 0.76 -3.83 -50.29
C ALA A 455 -0.60 -4.27 -50.87
N SER A 456 -1.60 -4.55 -50.04
CA SER A 456 -2.89 -5.09 -50.50
C SER A 456 -3.89 -4.03 -50.98
N LYS A 457 -3.68 -2.73 -50.66
CA LYS A 457 -4.58 -1.64 -51.10
C LYS A 457 -4.31 -1.13 -52.52
N THR A 458 -3.15 -1.42 -53.11
CA THR A 458 -2.78 -0.90 -54.45
C THR A 458 -3.14 -1.87 -55.58
N ASN A 459 -3.25 -3.18 -55.31
CA ASN A 459 -3.54 -4.18 -56.33
C ASN A 459 -5.03 -4.45 -56.58
N ALA A 460 -5.94 -3.88 -55.77
CA ALA A 460 -7.39 -4.03 -55.97
C ALA A 460 -8.01 -3.02 -56.97
N LYS A 461 -7.23 -2.05 -57.48
CA LYS A 461 -7.69 -1.05 -58.48
C LYS A 461 -7.26 -1.32 -59.93
N MET A 462 -6.55 -2.43 -60.21
CA MET A 462 -6.07 -2.77 -61.58
C MET A 462 -6.68 -4.04 -62.19
N LYS A 463 -7.88 -4.44 -61.76
CA LYS A 463 -8.71 -5.38 -62.54
C LYS A 463 -10.08 -4.74 -62.83
N GLY A 464 -10.08 -3.87 -63.84
CA GLY A 464 -11.29 -3.49 -64.57
C GLY A 464 -11.73 -4.62 -65.52
N PRO A 465 -13.00 -4.63 -65.93
CA PRO A 465 -13.63 -5.77 -66.59
C PRO A 465 -13.09 -5.97 -68.02
N LYS A 466 -12.89 -7.24 -68.40
CA LYS A 466 -12.96 -7.68 -69.78
C LYS A 466 -14.05 -8.73 -69.89
#